data_AF-A0A4Y2QSC5-F1
#
_entry.id   AF-A0A4Y2QSC5-F1
#
_cell.length_a   1.000
_cell.length_b   1.000
_cell.length_c   1.000
_cell.angle_alpha   90.00
_cell.angle_beta   90.00
_cell.angle_gamma   90.00
#
_symmetry.space_group_name_H-M   'P 1'
#
loop_
_entity.id
_entity.type
_entity.pdbx_description
1 polymer ?
#
loop_
_entity_poly.entity_id
_entity_poly.type
_entity_poly.pdbx_seq_one_letter_code
_entity_poly.pdbx_strand_id
1 'polypeptide(L)'
;MEALLNQKSNSPIARYIQDSLYNTHNIRLGWIRAHVGHLGNEKADELAKEAITSTEAAVLAVPLPRSSAKQDLKQRALAKWQRRWDDGINGI
;
A
#
# COMPACT_ATOMS: atom_id res chain seq x y z
N MET A 1 -23.52 -1.11 10.43
CA MET A 1 -22.55 -1.93 11.20
C MET A 1 -22.42 -3.38 10.71
N GLU A 2 -23.19 -3.83 9.70
CA GLU A 2 -23.04 -5.20 9.15
C GLU A 2 -21.71 -5.44 8.40
N ALA A 3 -21.10 -4.40 7.82
CA ALA A 3 -19.86 -4.54 7.04
C ALA A 3 -18.63 -4.97 7.87
N LEU A 4 -18.60 -4.68 9.18
CA LEU A 4 -17.49 -5.05 10.07
C LEU A 4 -17.53 -6.53 10.46
N LEU A 5 -18.70 -7.17 10.38
CA LEU A 5 -18.90 -8.58 10.75
C LEU A 5 -18.58 -9.55 9.61
N ASN A 6 -18.35 -9.05 8.40
CA ASN A 6 -18.00 -9.87 7.24
C ASN A 6 -16.51 -10.27 7.30
N GLN A 7 -16.20 -11.34 8.03
CA GLN A 7 -14.85 -11.90 8.22
C GLN A 7 -14.28 -12.57 6.95
N LYS A 8 -14.43 -11.97 5.78
CA LYS A 8 -13.87 -12.51 4.51
C LYS A 8 -12.38 -12.22 4.33
N SER A 9 -11.75 -11.46 5.23
CA SER A 9 -10.35 -11.08 5.10
C SER A 9 -9.43 -12.13 5.73
N ASN A 10 -8.56 -12.72 4.92
CA ASN A 10 -7.50 -13.63 5.39
C ASN A 10 -6.30 -12.90 6.03
N SER A 11 -6.30 -11.57 6.10
CA SER A 11 -5.19 -10.79 6.67
C SER A 11 -5.30 -10.72 8.20
N PRO A 12 -4.27 -11.17 8.96
CA PRO A 12 -4.26 -11.09 10.41
C PRO A 12 -4.44 -9.65 10.94
N ILE A 13 -3.84 -8.68 10.25
CA ILE A 13 -3.94 -7.25 10.60
C ILE A 13 -5.37 -6.75 10.39
N ALA A 14 -6.01 -7.13 9.29
CA ALA A 14 -7.39 -6.73 9.03
C ALA A 14 -8.36 -7.29 10.07
N ARG A 15 -8.17 -8.56 10.48
CA ARG A 15 -8.98 -9.18 11.54
C ARG A 15 -8.78 -8.50 12.89
N TYR A 16 -7.52 -8.20 13.25
CA TYR A 16 -7.22 -7.45 14.47
C TYR A 16 -7.90 -6.08 14.51
N ILE A 17 -7.86 -5.33 13.40
CA ILE A 17 -8.54 -4.02 13.30
C ILE A 17 -10.06 -4.20 13.40
N GLN A 18 -10.64 -5.20 12.74
CA GLN A 18 -12.08 -5.48 12.82
C GLN A 18 -12.52 -5.79 14.25
N ASP A 19 -11.79 -6.65 14.97
CA ASP A 19 -12.08 -6.99 16.36
C ASP A 19 -11.96 -5.76 17.27
N SER A 20 -10.94 -4.93 17.07
CA SER A 20 -10.76 -3.69 17.84
C SER A 20 -11.90 -2.69 17.62
N LEU A 21 -12.32 -2.50 16.37
CA LEU A 21 -13.45 -1.65 16.01
C LEU A 21 -14.78 -2.19 16.56
N TYR A 22 -14.97 -3.51 16.55
CA TYR A 22 -16.18 -4.14 17.09
C TYR A 22 -16.29 -3.96 18.61
N ASN A 23 -15.17 -4.08 19.34
CA ASN A 23 -15.17 -3.96 20.80
C ASN A 23 -15.25 -2.50 21.29
N THR A 24 -15.03 -1.52 20.41
CA THR A 24 -15.06 -0.11 20.78
C THR A 24 -16.42 0.52 20.47
N HIS A 25 -17.11 1.00 21.50
CA HIS A 25 -18.41 1.64 21.35
C HIS A 25 -18.26 3.11 20.93
N ASN A 26 -19.25 3.66 20.23
CA ASN A 26 -19.34 5.07 19.81
C ASN A 26 -18.34 5.57 18.74
N ILE A 27 -17.78 4.68 17.92
CA ILE A 27 -16.98 5.10 16.75
C ILE A 27 -17.88 5.37 15.54
N ARG A 28 -17.62 6.47 14.83
CA ARG A 28 -18.20 6.75 13.50
C ARG A 28 -17.09 6.76 12.46
N LEU A 29 -17.29 5.99 11.40
CA LEU A 29 -16.36 5.92 10.27
C LEU A 29 -16.94 6.73 9.11
N GLY A 30 -16.09 7.57 8.50
CA GLY A 30 -16.43 8.34 7.32
C GLY A 30 -15.22 8.41 6.39
N TRP A 31 -15.46 8.37 5.08
CA TRP A 31 -14.41 8.58 4.08
C TRP A 31 -14.32 10.06 3.73
N ILE A 32 -13.09 10.58 3.73
CA ILE A 32 -12.77 11.93 3.27
C ILE A 32 -11.72 11.85 2.16
N ARG A 33 -11.78 12.79 1.23
CA ARG A 33 -10.87 12.82 0.08
C ARG A 33 -9.46 13.25 0.52
N ALA A 34 -8.44 12.59 -0.01
CA ALA A 34 -7.04 12.96 0.22
C ALA A 34 -6.65 14.21 -0.59
N HIS A 35 -5.70 14.99 -0.06
CA HIS A 35 -5.04 16.13 -0.72
C HIS A 35 -5.97 17.24 -1.24
N VAL A 36 -6.98 17.61 -0.43
CA VAL A 36 -7.93 18.69 -0.77
C VAL A 36 -7.98 19.81 0.29
N GLY A 37 -6.97 19.94 1.14
CA GLY A 37 -6.91 20.99 2.17
C GLY A 37 -7.56 20.63 3.51
N HIS A 38 -7.89 19.35 3.73
CA HIS A 38 -8.42 18.92 5.04
C HIS A 38 -7.27 18.82 6.06
N LEU A 39 -7.11 19.86 6.88
CA LEU A 39 -5.98 20.02 7.81
C LEU A 39 -5.68 18.77 8.66
N GLY A 40 -6.71 18.14 9.25
CA GLY A 40 -6.52 16.92 10.05
C GLY A 40 -6.05 15.71 9.23
N ASN A 41 -6.55 15.56 8.00
CA ASN A 41 -6.17 14.49 7.10
C ASN A 41 -4.74 14.69 6.54
N GLU A 42 -4.41 15.93 6.22
CA GLU A 42 -3.07 16.31 5.75
C GLU A 42 -2.03 16.16 6.85
N LYS A 43 -2.36 16.55 8.09
CA LYS A 43 -1.45 16.34 9.22
C LYS A 43 -1.24 14.86 9.51
N ALA A 44 -2.28 14.03 9.40
CA ALA A 44 -2.16 12.58 9.55
C ALA A 44 -1.26 11.96 8.47
N ASP A 45 -1.39 12.40 7.20
CA ASP A 45 -0.53 11.95 6.09
C ASP A 45 0.94 12.38 6.28
N GLU A 46 1.18 13.61 6.73
CA GLU A 46 2.52 14.10 7.07
C GLU A 46 3.18 13.24 8.16
N LEU A 47 2.46 12.98 9.26
CA LEU A 47 2.97 12.16 10.36
C LEU A 47 3.22 10.70 9.93
N ALA A 48 2.37 10.14 9.07
CA ALA A 48 2.57 8.80 8.52
C ALA A 48 3.85 8.73 7.66
N LYS A 49 4.13 9.77 6.86
CA LYS A 49 5.36 9.88 6.07
C LYS A 49 6.60 10.03 6.93
N GLU A 50 6.52 10.84 7.98
CA GLU A 50 7.62 11.00 8.94
C GLU A 50 7.93 9.66 9.63
N ALA A 51 6.88 8.94 10.07
CA ALA A 51 7.02 7.66 10.74
C ALA A 51 7.71 6.59 9.89
N ILE A 52 7.46 6.53 8.57
CA ILE A 52 8.15 5.57 7.69
C ILE A 52 9.62 5.94 7.42
N THR A 53 9.99 7.21 7.60
CA THR A 53 11.37 7.69 7.42
C THR A 53 12.19 7.70 8.72
N SER A 54 11.54 7.52 9.87
CA SER A 54 12.21 7.49 11.17
C SER A 54 13.09 6.25 11.31
N THR A 55 14.28 6.42 11.88
CA THR A 55 15.21 5.33 12.21
C THR A 55 14.68 4.39 13.29
N GLU A 56 13.65 4.82 14.04
CA GLU A 56 12.98 4.03 15.08
C GLU A 56 11.77 3.25 14.54
N ALA A 57 11.47 3.38 13.25
CA ALA A 57 10.31 2.72 12.65
C ALA A 57 10.43 1.20 12.72
N ALA A 58 9.39 0.54 13.23
CA ALA A 58 9.31 -0.92 13.21
C ALA A 58 9.28 -1.42 11.76
N VAL A 59 10.27 -2.24 11.39
CA VAL A 59 10.31 -2.85 10.06
C VAL A 59 9.27 -3.97 9.99
N LEU A 60 8.10 -3.64 9.44
CA LEU A 60 7.08 -4.64 9.11
C LEU A 60 7.44 -5.30 7.78
N ALA A 61 7.92 -6.55 7.84
CA ALA A 61 8.16 -7.38 6.66
C ALA A 61 6.83 -7.84 6.04
N VAL A 62 6.20 -6.96 5.26
CA VAL A 62 5.00 -7.30 4.49
C VAL A 62 5.43 -7.96 3.18
N PRO A 63 4.91 -9.16 2.84
CA PRO A 63 5.22 -9.80 1.57
C PRO A 63 4.83 -8.91 0.40
N LEU A 64 5.71 -8.80 -0.60
CA LEU A 64 5.41 -8.05 -1.81
C LEU A 64 4.15 -8.62 -2.49
N PRO A 65 3.22 -7.77 -2.92
CA PRO A 65 2.08 -8.21 -3.70
C PRO A 65 2.54 -8.97 -4.96
N ARG A 66 1.80 -10.01 -5.33
CA ARG A 66 2.06 -10.76 -6.58
C ARG A 66 2.04 -9.85 -7.81
N SER A 67 1.21 -8.81 -7.80
CA SER A 67 1.16 -7.79 -8.85
C SER A 67 2.48 -7.04 -8.99
N SER A 68 3.13 -6.68 -7.87
CA SER A 68 4.44 -6.02 -7.87
C SER A 68 5.51 -6.91 -8.48
N ALA A 69 5.55 -8.19 -8.10
CA ALA A 69 6.49 -9.14 -8.71
C ALA A 69 6.24 -9.33 -10.22
N LYS A 70 4.96 -9.40 -10.64
CA LYS A 70 4.59 -9.46 -12.06
C LYS A 70 5.02 -8.20 -12.82
N GLN A 71 4.85 -7.03 -12.23
CA GLN A 71 5.26 -5.76 -12.82
C GLN A 71 6.77 -5.68 -12.98
N ASP A 72 7.54 -6.05 -11.95
CA ASP A 72 9.00 -6.12 -12.02
C ASP A 72 9.47 -7.05 -13.14
N LEU A 73 8.89 -8.26 -13.23
CA LEU A 73 9.21 -9.19 -14.32
C LEU A 73 8.91 -8.60 -15.69
N LYS A 74 7.76 -7.94 -15.85
CA LYS A 74 7.38 -7.25 -17.11
C LYS A 74 8.39 -6.16 -17.46
N GLN A 75 8.79 -5.33 -16.49
CA GLN A 75 9.77 -4.27 -16.73
C GLN A 75 11.13 -4.81 -17.14
N ARG A 76 11.60 -5.88 -16.49
CA ARG A 76 12.86 -6.56 -16.88
C ARG A 76 12.77 -7.16 -18.28
N ALA A 77 11.64 -7.76 -18.63
CA ALA A 77 11.42 -8.32 -19.96
C ALA A 77 11.42 -7.22 -21.04
N LEU A 78 10.75 -6.09 -20.79
CA LEU A 78 10.74 -4.94 -21.69
C LEU A 78 12.13 -4.33 -21.85
N ALA A 79 12.87 -4.12 -20.76
CA ALA A 79 14.23 -3.61 -20.81
C ALA A 79 15.17 -4.53 -21.61
N LYS A 80 15.02 -5.85 -21.46
CA LYS A 80 15.80 -6.83 -22.23
C LYS A 80 15.43 -6.81 -23.71
N TRP A 81 14.16 -6.66 -24.04
CA TRP A 81 13.69 -6.53 -25.42
C TRP A 81 14.22 -5.25 -26.05
N GLN A 82 14.13 -4.12 -25.36
CA GLN A 82 14.60 -2.83 -25.85
C GLN A 82 16.10 -2.84 -26.14
N ARG A 83 16.92 -3.39 -25.23
CA ARG A 83 18.36 -3.55 -25.46
C ARG A 83 18.67 -4.32 -26.75
N ARG A 84 17.97 -5.43 -27.00
CA ARG A 84 18.17 -6.22 -28.23
C ARG A 84 17.79 -5.45 -29.49
N TRP A 85 16.74 -4.64 -29.41
CA TRP A 85 16.33 -3.78 -30.50
C TRP A 85 17.38 -2.71 -30.80
N ASP A 86 17.85 -2.03 -29.76
CA ASP A 86 18.86 -0.97 -29.87
C ASP A 86 20.20 -1.53 -30.38
N ASP A 87 20.65 -2.68 -29.87
CA ASP A 87 21.86 -3.39 -30.31
C ASP A 87 21.75 -3.84 -31.79
N GLY A 88 20.55 -4.20 -32.25
CA GLY A 88 20.28 -4.56 -33.64
C GLY A 88 20.23 -3.36 -34.59
N ILE A 89 19.92 -2.16 -34.09
CA ILE A 89 19.93 -0.91 -34.86
C ILE A 89 21.35 -0.33 -34.97
N ASN A 90 22.18 -0.50 -33.94
CA ASN A 90 23.56 0.00 -33.92
C ASN A 90 24.59 -0.95 -34.59
N GLY A 91 24.13 -2.02 -35.25
CA GLY A 91 24.96 -3.02 -35.92
C GLY A 91 25.22 -2.78 -37.41
N ILE A 92 25.33 -1.51 -37.85
CA ILE A 92 25.79 -1.13 -39.21
C ILE A 92 27.18 -0.51 -39.11
#